data_AF-W0BDV6-F1
#
_entry.id   AF-W0BDV6-F1
#
_cell.length_a   1.000
_cell.length_b   1.000
_cell.length_c   1.000
_cell.angle_alpha   90.00
_cell.angle_beta   90.00
_cell.angle_gamma   90.00
#
_symmetry.space_group_name_H-M   'P 1'
#
loop_
_entity.id
_entity.type
_entity.pdbx_description
1 polymer ?
#
loop_
_entity_poly.entity_id
_entity_poly.type
_entity_poly.pdbx_seq_one_letter_code
_entity_poly.pdbx_strand_id
1 'polypeptide(L)'
;MPTPILHSLKASEQPHLYLTKIGLSLEDYRATSQLTSEEKGVLVQKILEHATDTEVEKIIYELAKLEFQVEPTNPFRAGQRLAAQLIRLFIEEKEKEHFPGFYQEVVAKQKSFSDFRMSTPIKEVWFLIKKAAQEIFIGKQTVYDDFMAKGFHILPAFYYQQMLPLPSQEELMRGARPIELTTQPEAIDALNEQIQAPMEEPALMEEIDLRQKLADIKNYILTTQWKVGNYVFFQGGVINEGKRLPHRVSDILNLIKKAEAEEGADFKATYTAMIECAQEALDKPRTGRTTGTTQFYQDVYHHLMLQNDWPLRQDLDASVSLGR
;
A
#
# COMPACT_ATOMS: atom_id res chain seq x y z
N MET A 1 -4.82 -10.61 -16.85
CA MET A 1 -4.70 -9.15 -17.00
C MET A 1 -4.87 -8.57 -15.61
N PRO A 2 -3.93 -7.73 -15.13
CA PRO A 2 -4.03 -7.12 -13.80
C PRO A 2 -5.31 -6.29 -13.68
N THR A 3 -5.89 -6.21 -12.48
CA THR A 3 -7.09 -5.40 -12.23
C THR A 3 -6.80 -3.91 -12.47
N PRO A 4 -7.82 -3.08 -12.77
CA PRO A 4 -7.62 -1.63 -12.95
C PRO A 4 -6.92 -0.97 -11.76
N ILE A 5 -7.25 -1.41 -10.54
CA ILE A 5 -6.57 -0.98 -9.31
C ILE A 5 -5.09 -1.34 -9.35
N LEU A 6 -4.74 -2.59 -9.68
CA LEU A 6 -3.34 -3.02 -9.71
C LEU A 6 -2.53 -2.27 -10.79
N HIS A 7 -3.14 -1.95 -11.93
CA HIS A 7 -2.51 -1.13 -12.95
C HIS A 7 -2.27 0.31 -12.43
N SER A 8 -3.28 0.89 -11.81
CA SER A 8 -3.24 2.23 -11.18
C SER A 8 -2.18 2.34 -10.09
N LEU A 9 -2.08 1.36 -9.19
CA LEU A 9 -1.06 1.31 -8.13
C LEU A 9 0.37 1.27 -8.69
N LYS A 10 0.61 0.50 -9.75
CA LYS A 10 1.94 0.44 -10.41
C LYS A 10 2.32 1.77 -11.06
N ALA A 11 1.33 2.41 -11.68
CA ALA A 11 1.53 3.65 -12.42
C ALA A 11 1.62 4.88 -11.51
N SER A 12 1.09 4.83 -10.28
CA SER A 12 1.19 5.91 -9.32
C SER A 12 2.59 6.01 -8.70
N GLU A 13 3.08 7.23 -8.50
CA GLU A 13 4.23 7.52 -7.63
C GLU A 13 3.83 7.50 -6.15
N GLN A 14 2.53 7.63 -5.84
CA GLN A 14 2.01 7.68 -4.46
C GLN A 14 0.98 6.56 -4.22
N PRO A 15 1.34 5.28 -4.42
CA PRO A 15 0.41 4.16 -4.21
C PRO A 15 -0.07 4.04 -2.75
N HIS A 16 0.73 4.55 -1.80
CA HIS A 16 0.39 4.56 -0.38
C HIS A 16 -0.93 5.31 -0.10
N LEU A 17 -1.29 6.32 -0.89
CA LEU A 17 -2.56 7.04 -0.71
C LEU A 17 -3.77 6.11 -0.87
N TYR A 18 -3.81 5.29 -1.92
CA TYR A 18 -4.90 4.34 -2.09
C TYR A 18 -4.88 3.27 -1.00
N LEU A 19 -3.70 2.73 -0.71
CA LEU A 19 -3.57 1.62 0.26
C LEU A 19 -3.94 2.04 1.70
N THR A 20 -3.62 3.26 2.11
CA THR A 20 -3.93 3.79 3.46
C THR A 20 -5.37 4.28 3.59
N LYS A 21 -5.96 4.81 2.52
CA LYS A 21 -7.27 5.49 2.56
C LYS A 21 -8.43 4.60 2.10
N ILE A 22 -8.16 3.63 1.24
CA ILE A 22 -9.17 2.76 0.63
C ILE A 22 -8.84 1.28 0.89
N GLY A 23 -7.57 0.90 0.73
CA GLY A 23 -7.10 -0.47 0.88
C GLY A 23 -7.53 -1.39 -0.27
N LEU A 24 -6.90 -2.55 -0.37
CA LEU A 24 -7.24 -3.55 -1.39
C LEU A 24 -8.51 -4.33 -1.04
N SER A 25 -9.18 -4.88 -2.04
CA SER A 25 -10.10 -6.01 -1.84
C SER A 25 -9.32 -7.33 -1.74
N LEU A 26 -9.96 -8.41 -1.31
CA LEU A 26 -9.35 -9.74 -1.33
C LEU A 26 -9.00 -10.18 -2.77
N GLU A 27 -9.83 -9.82 -3.75
CA GLU A 27 -9.59 -10.14 -5.16
C GLU A 27 -8.36 -9.38 -5.69
N ASP A 28 -8.28 -8.07 -5.45
CA ASP A 28 -7.12 -7.26 -5.86
C ASP A 28 -5.84 -7.72 -5.18
N TYR A 29 -5.92 -8.05 -3.88
CA TYR A 29 -4.78 -8.58 -3.16
C TYR A 29 -4.29 -9.91 -3.75
N ARG A 30 -5.20 -10.84 -4.08
CA ARG A 30 -4.83 -12.07 -4.78
C ARG A 30 -4.19 -11.78 -6.14
N ALA A 31 -4.71 -10.80 -6.88
CA ALA A 31 -4.19 -10.38 -8.17
C ALA A 31 -2.74 -9.84 -8.09
N THR A 32 -2.29 -9.35 -6.94
CA THR A 32 -0.87 -8.96 -6.75
C THR A 32 0.10 -10.11 -6.99
N SER A 33 -0.34 -11.37 -6.87
CA SER A 33 0.47 -12.56 -7.16
C SER A 33 0.85 -12.66 -8.65
N GLN A 34 0.11 -11.98 -9.54
CA GLN A 34 0.42 -11.90 -10.97
C GLN A 34 1.58 -10.96 -11.28
N LEU A 35 1.96 -10.07 -10.33
CA LEU A 35 3.12 -9.21 -10.50
C LEU A 35 4.41 -10.01 -10.37
N THR A 36 5.41 -9.64 -11.16
CA THR A 36 6.77 -10.19 -10.98
C THR A 36 7.36 -9.71 -9.65
N SER A 37 8.40 -10.39 -9.16
CA SER A 37 9.11 -9.96 -7.94
C SER A 37 9.71 -8.55 -8.08
N GLU A 38 10.14 -8.18 -9.28
CA GLU A 38 10.65 -6.85 -9.61
C GLU A 38 9.53 -5.80 -9.55
N GLU A 39 8.37 -6.07 -10.17
CA GLU A 39 7.22 -5.16 -10.15
C GLU A 39 6.71 -4.93 -8.72
N LYS A 40 6.66 -5.98 -7.89
CA LYS A 40 6.35 -5.86 -6.46
C LYS A 40 7.40 -5.06 -5.71
N GLY A 41 8.68 -5.26 -6.02
CA GLY A 41 9.78 -4.51 -5.44
C GLY A 41 9.67 -3.02 -5.72
N VAL A 42 9.43 -2.64 -6.98
CA VAL A 42 9.22 -1.24 -7.39
C VAL A 42 7.98 -0.64 -6.71
N LEU A 43 6.87 -1.38 -6.65
CA LEU A 43 5.66 -0.91 -5.97
C LEU A 43 5.91 -0.65 -4.48
N VAL A 44 6.58 -1.59 -3.79
CA VAL A 44 6.91 -1.44 -2.38
C VAL A 44 7.87 -0.28 -2.15
N GLN A 45 8.89 -0.12 -3.00
CA GLN A 45 9.82 0.99 -2.91
C GLN A 45 9.11 2.34 -3.00
N LYS A 46 8.17 2.52 -3.94
CA LYS A 46 7.35 3.74 -4.03
C LYS A 46 6.48 3.98 -2.79
N ILE A 47 6.01 2.91 -2.13
CA ILE A 47 5.32 3.04 -0.84
C ILE A 47 6.28 3.61 0.20
N LEU A 48 7.45 2.98 0.37
CA LEU A 48 8.43 3.36 1.38
C LEU A 48 9.04 4.75 1.18
N GLU A 49 9.23 5.19 -0.08
CA GLU A 49 9.79 6.51 -0.40
C GLU A 49 8.85 7.67 -0.07
N HIS A 50 7.54 7.43 0.00
CA HIS A 50 6.53 8.47 0.11
C HIS A 50 5.64 8.38 1.36
N ALA A 51 5.48 7.19 1.92
CA ALA A 51 4.68 6.97 3.13
C ALA A 51 5.50 7.28 4.38
N THR A 52 4.83 7.80 5.40
CA THR A 52 5.34 7.81 6.78
C THR A 52 5.33 6.42 7.39
N ASP A 53 6.09 6.20 8.46
CA ASP A 53 6.15 4.89 9.16
C ASP A 53 4.76 4.42 9.60
N THR A 54 3.95 5.32 10.16
CA THR A 54 2.56 5.05 10.56
C THR A 54 1.67 4.67 9.37
N GLU A 55 1.91 5.24 8.18
CA GLU A 55 1.20 4.85 6.97
C GLU A 55 1.62 3.44 6.50
N VAL A 56 2.91 3.14 6.53
CA VAL A 56 3.42 1.79 6.19
C VAL A 56 2.86 0.75 7.15
N GLU A 57 2.87 1.02 8.45
CA GLU A 57 2.28 0.18 9.50
C GLU A 57 0.79 -0.08 9.24
N LYS A 58 0.02 0.96 8.91
CA LYS A 58 -1.39 0.81 8.53
C LYS A 58 -1.56 -0.07 7.30
N ILE A 59 -0.75 0.14 6.26
CA ILE A 59 -0.78 -0.70 5.05
C ILE A 59 -0.47 -2.16 5.40
N ILE A 60 0.57 -2.41 6.20
CA ILE A 60 0.93 -3.77 6.63
C ILE A 60 -0.21 -4.42 7.41
N TYR A 61 -0.85 -3.70 8.34
CA TYR A 61 -2.00 -4.19 9.09
C TYR A 61 -3.17 -4.59 8.17
N GLU A 62 -3.53 -3.75 7.21
CA GLU A 62 -4.60 -4.06 6.25
C GLU A 62 -4.23 -5.24 5.32
N LEU A 63 -3.00 -5.28 4.83
CA LEU A 63 -2.52 -6.39 4.00
C LEU A 63 -2.41 -7.70 4.81
N ALA A 64 -2.07 -7.63 6.10
CA ALA A 64 -2.03 -8.79 6.98
C ALA A 64 -3.42 -9.43 7.12
N LYS A 65 -4.47 -8.61 7.31
CA LYS A 65 -5.86 -9.10 7.34
C LYS A 65 -6.25 -9.85 6.07
N LEU A 66 -5.76 -9.40 4.90
CA LEU A 66 -5.97 -10.09 3.62
C LEU A 66 -5.11 -11.35 3.48
N GLU A 67 -3.84 -11.31 3.92
CA GLU A 67 -2.94 -12.46 3.89
C GLU A 67 -3.48 -13.63 4.71
N PHE A 68 -3.99 -13.39 5.92
CA PHE A 68 -4.58 -14.44 6.75
C PHE A 68 -5.83 -15.09 6.11
N GLN A 69 -6.54 -14.37 5.24
CA GLN A 69 -7.66 -14.92 4.48
C GLN A 69 -7.20 -15.72 3.25
N VAL A 70 -6.03 -15.41 2.70
CA VAL A 70 -5.45 -16.13 1.55
C VAL A 70 -4.68 -17.37 2.00
N GLU A 71 -3.88 -17.26 3.05
CA GLU A 71 -2.98 -18.30 3.55
C GLU A 71 -3.00 -18.34 5.09
N PRO A 72 -4.00 -19.01 5.69
CA PRO A 72 -4.13 -19.05 7.14
C PRO A 72 -3.07 -19.93 7.82
N THR A 73 -2.40 -20.83 7.08
CA THR A 73 -1.51 -21.84 7.68
C THR A 73 -0.06 -21.38 7.76
N ASN A 74 0.42 -20.64 6.76
CA ASN A 74 1.79 -20.16 6.72
C ASN A 74 1.88 -18.76 6.07
N PRO A 75 1.21 -17.76 6.65
CA PRO A 75 1.19 -16.41 6.11
C PRO A 75 2.60 -15.80 6.17
N PHE A 76 2.91 -14.90 5.25
CA PHE A 76 4.15 -14.10 5.20
C PHE A 76 5.47 -14.86 4.97
N ARG A 77 5.51 -16.21 4.98
CA ARG A 77 6.73 -16.97 4.61
C ARG A 77 6.87 -17.18 3.10
N ALA A 78 5.78 -17.03 2.34
CA ALA A 78 5.82 -17.00 0.88
C ALA A 78 6.29 -15.61 0.43
N GLY A 79 7.61 -15.41 0.31
CA GLY A 79 8.25 -14.14 -0.11
C GLY A 79 7.87 -13.64 -1.52
N GLN A 80 6.81 -14.19 -2.12
CA GLN A 80 6.22 -13.82 -3.38
C GLN A 80 4.98 -12.91 -3.21
N ARG A 81 4.36 -12.81 -2.02
CA ARG A 81 3.15 -11.99 -1.83
C ARG A 81 3.48 -10.57 -1.36
N LEU A 82 2.62 -9.62 -1.73
CA LEU A 82 2.87 -8.19 -1.51
C LEU A 82 3.10 -7.85 -0.03
N ALA A 83 2.32 -8.42 0.89
CA ALA A 83 2.48 -8.17 2.33
C ALA A 83 3.87 -8.58 2.83
N ALA A 84 4.34 -9.77 2.45
CA ALA A 84 5.65 -10.26 2.85
C ALA A 84 6.79 -9.40 2.29
N GLN A 85 6.65 -8.93 1.05
CA GLN A 85 7.67 -8.07 0.42
C GLN A 85 7.71 -6.67 1.04
N LEU A 86 6.56 -6.11 1.42
CA LEU A 86 6.48 -4.85 2.16
C LEU A 86 7.12 -4.96 3.55
N ILE A 87 6.78 -6.00 4.32
CA ILE A 87 7.38 -6.25 5.64
C ILE A 87 8.90 -6.39 5.52
N ARG A 88 9.37 -7.17 4.54
CA ARG A 88 10.81 -7.37 4.31
C ARG A 88 11.53 -6.05 4.07
N LEU A 89 11.08 -5.28 3.08
CA LEU A 89 11.78 -4.05 2.68
C LEU A 89 11.67 -2.96 3.74
N PHE A 90 10.56 -2.91 4.50
CA PHE A 90 10.43 -2.00 5.63
C PHE A 90 11.42 -2.35 6.76
N ILE A 91 11.53 -3.63 7.15
CA ILE A 91 12.53 -4.08 8.13
C ILE A 91 13.95 -3.76 7.63
N GLU A 92 14.23 -4.04 6.36
CA GLU A 92 15.52 -3.74 5.75
C GLU A 92 15.84 -2.23 5.81
N GLU A 93 14.88 -1.37 5.48
CA GLU A 93 15.07 0.08 5.57
C GLU A 93 15.42 0.55 6.99
N LYS A 94 14.75 0.02 8.01
CA LYS A 94 14.94 0.45 9.41
C LYS A 94 16.16 -0.17 10.08
N GLU A 95 16.59 -1.35 9.65
CA GLU A 95 17.56 -2.15 10.41
C GLU A 95 18.85 -2.47 9.64
N LYS A 96 18.94 -2.21 8.32
CA LYS A 96 20.12 -2.57 7.48
C LYS A 96 21.45 -2.01 7.99
N GLU A 97 21.44 -0.86 8.63
CA GLU A 97 22.67 -0.22 9.15
C GLU A 97 23.11 -0.80 10.50
N HIS A 98 22.20 -1.44 11.23
CA HIS A 98 22.41 -1.85 12.62
C HIS A 98 22.54 -3.37 12.75
N PHE A 99 21.60 -4.13 12.20
CA PHE A 99 21.51 -5.56 12.46
C PHE A 99 22.66 -6.39 11.88
N PRO A 100 23.11 -6.19 10.63
CA PRO A 100 24.23 -6.97 10.09
C PRO A 100 25.53 -6.78 10.89
N GLY A 101 25.83 -5.55 11.31
CA GLY A 101 26.97 -5.24 12.16
C GLY A 101 26.84 -5.87 13.55
N PHE A 102 25.68 -5.74 14.19
CA PHE A 102 25.37 -6.41 15.45
C PHE A 102 25.54 -7.93 15.36
N TYR A 103 25.06 -8.57 14.29
CA TYR A 103 25.21 -10.01 14.09
C TYR A 103 26.68 -10.44 14.03
N GLN A 104 27.56 -9.64 13.42
CA GLN A 104 29.01 -9.92 13.44
C GLN A 104 29.60 -9.89 14.85
N GLU A 105 29.13 -8.99 15.71
CA GLU A 105 29.55 -8.94 17.13
C GLU A 105 29.07 -10.17 17.92
N VAL A 106 27.89 -10.71 17.59
CA VAL A 106 27.40 -11.98 18.15
C VAL A 106 28.27 -13.15 17.70
N VAL A 107 28.60 -13.23 16.41
CA VAL A 107 29.52 -14.26 15.88
C VAL A 107 30.90 -14.17 16.51
N ALA A 108 31.40 -12.95 16.76
CA ALA A 108 32.65 -12.69 17.45
C ALA A 108 32.58 -12.93 18.98
N LYS A 109 31.43 -13.35 19.52
CA LYS A 109 31.16 -13.58 20.95
C LYS A 109 31.37 -12.33 21.81
N GLN A 110 31.19 -11.15 21.23
CA GLN A 110 31.28 -9.86 21.93
C GLN A 110 29.93 -9.44 22.52
N LYS A 111 28.83 -9.91 21.91
CA LYS A 111 27.46 -9.69 22.35
C LYS A 111 26.65 -10.99 22.26
N SER A 112 25.50 -11.03 22.92
CA SER A 112 24.46 -12.04 22.71
C SER A 112 23.26 -11.44 21.98
N PHE A 113 22.41 -12.27 21.39
CA PHE A 113 21.18 -11.79 20.71
C PHE A 113 20.28 -10.96 21.62
N SER A 114 20.29 -11.20 22.94
CA SER A 114 19.57 -10.42 23.94
C SER A 114 20.05 -8.96 24.05
N ASP A 115 21.22 -8.62 23.52
CA ASP A 115 21.74 -7.25 23.48
C ASP A 115 21.17 -6.44 22.31
N PHE A 116 20.54 -7.10 21.34
CA PHE A 116 19.89 -6.43 20.22
C PHE A 116 18.69 -5.62 20.70
N ARG A 117 18.48 -4.45 20.11
CA ARG A 117 17.31 -3.62 20.37
C ARG A 117 16.63 -3.31 19.04
N MET A 118 15.55 -4.04 18.78
CA MET A 118 14.66 -3.81 17.65
C MET A 118 14.04 -2.41 17.76
N SER A 119 14.05 -1.68 16.65
CA SER A 119 13.44 -0.36 16.57
C SER A 119 11.93 -0.40 16.81
N THR A 120 11.38 0.73 17.27
CA THR A 120 9.95 0.84 17.62
C THR A 120 9.03 0.54 16.43
N PRO A 121 9.23 1.09 15.21
CA PRO A 121 8.36 0.80 14.07
C PRO A 121 8.26 -0.69 13.74
N ILE A 122 9.36 -1.45 13.92
CA ILE A 122 9.34 -2.89 13.65
C ILE A 122 8.56 -3.64 14.73
N LYS A 123 8.64 -3.23 16.00
CA LYS A 123 7.79 -3.78 17.07
C LYS A 123 6.31 -3.51 16.81
N GLU A 124 5.97 -2.29 16.36
CA GLU A 124 4.60 -1.89 16.00
C GLU A 124 4.05 -2.74 14.85
N VAL A 125 4.85 -3.03 13.82
CA VAL A 125 4.48 -3.96 12.74
C VAL A 125 4.14 -5.35 13.29
N TRP A 126 4.97 -5.92 14.17
CA TRP A 126 4.70 -7.25 14.74
C TRP A 126 3.45 -7.26 15.63
N PHE A 127 3.25 -6.21 16.40
CA PHE A 127 2.02 -6.01 17.17
C PHE A 127 0.79 -6.00 16.27
N LEU A 128 0.83 -5.23 15.17
CA LEU A 128 -0.27 -5.10 14.22
C LEU A 128 -0.56 -6.41 13.48
N ILE A 129 0.46 -7.20 13.11
CA ILE A 129 0.27 -8.53 12.52
C ILE A 129 -0.45 -9.47 13.50
N LYS A 130 -0.05 -9.45 14.79
CA LYS A 130 -0.72 -10.23 15.84
C LYS A 130 -2.17 -9.79 16.01
N LYS A 131 -2.43 -8.48 16.04
CA LYS A 131 -3.79 -7.90 16.12
C LYS A 131 -4.65 -8.33 14.92
N ALA A 132 -4.12 -8.21 13.70
CA ALA A 132 -4.81 -8.66 12.49
C ALA A 132 -5.15 -10.17 12.54
N ALA A 133 -4.24 -11.01 13.04
CA ALA A 133 -4.50 -12.43 13.23
C ALA A 133 -5.65 -12.69 14.21
N GLN A 134 -5.65 -11.97 15.34
CA GLN A 134 -6.72 -12.08 16.35
C GLN A 134 -8.08 -11.73 15.76
N GLU A 135 -8.17 -10.67 14.96
CA GLU A 135 -9.41 -10.23 14.31
C GLU A 135 -9.91 -11.21 13.24
N ILE A 136 -9.01 -11.72 12.37
CA ILE A 136 -9.41 -12.64 11.29
C ILE A 136 -9.75 -14.03 11.82
N PHE A 137 -9.11 -14.47 12.90
CA PHE A 137 -9.35 -15.77 13.51
C PHE A 137 -10.32 -15.71 14.70
N ILE A 138 -11.13 -14.65 14.82
CA ILE A 138 -12.22 -14.60 15.81
C ILE A 138 -13.09 -15.87 15.68
N GLY A 139 -13.30 -16.55 16.82
CA GLY A 139 -14.04 -17.81 16.89
C GLY A 139 -13.29 -19.04 16.38
N LYS A 140 -12.02 -18.91 15.98
CA LYS A 140 -11.13 -20.00 15.51
C LYS A 140 -9.86 -20.10 16.34
N GLN A 141 -9.99 -20.19 17.67
CA GLN A 141 -8.86 -20.15 18.61
C GLN A 141 -7.73 -21.13 18.27
N THR A 142 -8.05 -22.36 17.87
CA THR A 142 -7.05 -23.37 17.49
C THR A 142 -6.19 -22.92 16.29
N VAL A 143 -6.76 -22.20 15.32
CA VAL A 143 -6.02 -21.68 14.17
C VAL A 143 -5.09 -20.55 14.60
N TYR A 144 -5.58 -19.66 15.46
CA TYR A 144 -4.77 -18.59 16.03
C TYR A 144 -3.60 -19.13 16.87
N ASP A 145 -3.86 -20.09 17.76
CA ASP A 145 -2.82 -20.70 18.60
C ASP A 145 -1.76 -21.41 17.77
N ASP A 146 -2.17 -22.13 16.71
CA ASP A 146 -1.25 -22.79 15.79
C ASP A 146 -0.38 -21.79 15.03
N PHE A 147 -0.98 -20.70 14.54
CA PHE A 147 -0.25 -19.59 13.92
C PHE A 147 0.74 -18.98 14.90
N MET A 148 0.36 -18.69 16.14
CA MET A 148 1.26 -18.10 17.13
C MET A 148 2.45 -19.01 17.45
N ALA A 149 2.19 -20.31 17.65
CA ALA A 149 3.20 -21.28 18.06
C ALA A 149 4.16 -21.67 16.93
N LYS A 150 3.65 -21.85 15.70
CA LYS A 150 4.43 -22.39 14.57
C LYS A 150 4.79 -21.35 13.52
N GLY A 151 3.90 -20.39 13.29
CA GLY A 151 4.04 -19.34 12.28
C GLY A 151 4.78 -18.13 12.84
N PHE A 152 4.08 -17.34 13.66
CA PHE A 152 4.51 -16.04 14.16
C PHE A 152 5.85 -16.09 14.90
N HIS A 153 6.05 -17.09 15.76
CA HIS A 153 7.24 -17.25 16.59
C HIS A 153 8.56 -17.19 15.80
N ILE A 154 8.58 -17.63 14.54
CA ILE A 154 9.82 -17.64 13.74
C ILE A 154 9.95 -16.42 12.82
N LEU A 155 8.85 -15.68 12.60
CA LEU A 155 8.81 -14.64 11.56
C LEU A 155 9.88 -13.57 11.77
N PRO A 156 10.09 -13.01 12.99
CA PRO A 156 11.16 -12.03 13.20
C PRO A 156 12.52 -12.57 12.74
N ALA A 157 12.93 -13.74 13.23
CA ALA A 157 14.19 -14.37 12.83
C ALA A 157 14.29 -14.59 11.33
N PHE A 158 13.19 -15.01 10.69
CA PHE A 158 13.12 -15.22 9.23
C PHE A 158 13.37 -13.93 8.43
N TYR A 159 12.83 -12.79 8.86
CA TYR A 159 13.06 -11.51 8.17
C TYR A 159 14.44 -10.94 8.47
N TYR A 160 14.90 -11.00 9.72
CA TYR A 160 16.24 -10.56 10.08
C TYR A 160 17.34 -11.37 9.38
N GLN A 161 17.11 -12.67 9.16
CA GLN A 161 18.02 -13.53 8.40
C GLN A 161 18.19 -13.08 6.95
N GLN A 162 17.15 -12.52 6.33
CA GLN A 162 17.20 -12.08 4.92
C GLN A 162 18.06 -10.83 4.70
N MET A 163 18.41 -10.11 5.77
CA MET A 163 19.35 -8.97 5.70
C MET A 163 20.81 -9.41 5.81
N LEU A 164 21.07 -10.68 6.14
CA LEU A 164 22.42 -11.19 6.29
C LEU A 164 23.00 -11.61 4.94
N PRO A 165 24.33 -11.49 4.75
CA PRO A 165 24.97 -11.83 3.49
C PRO A 165 24.73 -13.30 3.13
N LEU A 166 24.27 -13.53 1.91
CA LEU A 166 24.22 -14.86 1.33
C LEU A 166 25.61 -15.23 0.80
N PRO A 167 26.08 -16.47 1.05
CA PRO A 167 27.32 -16.94 0.44
C PRO A 167 27.21 -16.88 -1.09
N SER A 168 28.26 -16.41 -1.74
CA SER A 168 28.43 -16.50 -3.19
C SER A 168 28.45 -17.97 -3.66
N GLN A 169 28.25 -18.21 -4.95
CA GLN A 169 28.33 -19.57 -5.51
C GLN A 169 29.68 -20.24 -5.23
N GLU A 170 30.78 -19.49 -5.29
CA GLU A 170 32.12 -20.01 -4.98
C GLU A 170 32.24 -20.42 -3.50
N GLU A 171 31.67 -19.64 -2.60
CA GLU A 171 31.67 -19.95 -1.17
C GLU A 171 30.81 -21.18 -0.86
N LEU A 172 29.64 -21.30 -1.49
CA LEU A 172 28.81 -22.50 -1.39
C LEU A 172 29.56 -23.75 -1.87
N MET A 173 30.27 -23.65 -3.00
CA MET A 173 31.09 -24.74 -3.54
C MET A 173 32.26 -25.11 -2.62
N ARG A 174 32.75 -24.18 -1.80
CA ARG A 174 33.74 -24.40 -0.74
C ARG A 174 33.13 -24.89 0.59
N GLY A 175 31.81 -25.11 0.62
CA GLY A 175 31.09 -25.65 1.78
C GLY A 175 30.56 -24.61 2.75
N ALA A 176 30.60 -23.30 2.42
CA ALA A 176 29.90 -22.29 3.19
C ALA A 176 28.39 -22.57 3.19
N ARG A 177 27.72 -22.23 4.30
CA ARG A 177 26.27 -22.38 4.43
C ARG A 177 25.64 -21.01 4.66
N PRO A 178 24.42 -20.77 4.12
CA PRO A 178 23.64 -19.60 4.49
C PRO A 178 23.46 -19.54 6.01
N ILE A 179 23.39 -18.33 6.55
CA ILE A 179 23.06 -18.13 7.96
C ILE A 179 21.60 -18.52 8.17
N GLU A 180 21.35 -19.37 9.17
CA GLU A 180 20.01 -19.81 9.54
C GLU A 180 19.69 -19.32 10.96
N LEU A 181 19.10 -18.13 11.10
CA LEU A 181 18.61 -17.63 12.39
C LEU A 181 17.36 -18.39 12.84
N THR A 182 16.58 -18.90 11.89
CA THR A 182 15.35 -19.66 12.17
C THR A 182 15.61 -21.03 12.82
N THR A 183 16.88 -21.44 12.96
CA THR A 183 17.29 -22.67 13.66
C THR A 183 18.08 -22.39 14.93
N GLN A 184 18.27 -21.12 15.30
CA GLN A 184 19.00 -20.68 16.49
C GLN A 184 18.00 -20.25 17.59
N PRO A 185 17.75 -21.09 18.62
CA PRO A 185 16.79 -20.77 19.68
C PRO A 185 17.11 -19.44 20.37
N GLU A 186 18.39 -19.12 20.58
CA GLU A 186 18.79 -17.88 21.27
C GLU A 186 18.41 -16.63 20.46
N ALA A 187 18.49 -16.70 19.14
CA ALA A 187 18.07 -15.60 18.26
C ALA A 187 16.54 -15.45 18.25
N ILE A 188 15.83 -16.58 18.16
CA ILE A 188 14.37 -16.61 18.15
C ILE A 188 13.83 -16.06 19.48
N ASP A 189 14.32 -16.55 20.61
CA ASP A 189 13.85 -16.16 21.94
C ASP A 189 14.09 -14.65 22.18
N ALA A 190 15.29 -14.15 21.88
CA ALA A 190 15.63 -12.74 22.08
C ALA A 190 14.81 -11.77 21.20
N LEU A 191 14.45 -12.17 19.97
CA LEU A 191 13.58 -11.37 19.11
C LEU A 191 12.13 -11.45 19.58
N ASN A 192 11.66 -12.62 20.03
CA ASN A 192 10.30 -12.81 20.53
C ASN A 192 10.05 -12.05 21.83
N GLU A 193 11.02 -12.02 22.75
CA GLU A 193 10.91 -11.27 24.00
C GLU A 193 10.58 -9.79 23.73
N GLN A 194 11.20 -9.21 22.71
CA GLN A 194 11.02 -7.80 22.35
C GLN A 194 9.65 -7.48 21.74
N ILE A 195 9.05 -8.40 20.98
CA ILE A 195 7.74 -8.20 20.34
C ILE A 195 6.58 -8.69 21.23
N GLN A 196 6.89 -9.43 22.29
CA GLN A 196 5.92 -9.84 23.32
C GLN A 196 5.90 -8.88 24.51
N ALA A 197 6.91 -8.01 24.64
CA ALA A 197 6.94 -6.97 25.65
C ALA A 197 5.69 -6.08 25.58
N PRO A 198 5.11 -5.68 26.72
CA PRO A 198 4.00 -4.74 26.73
C PRO A 198 4.38 -3.46 25.98
N MET A 199 3.55 -3.07 25.02
CA MET A 199 3.69 -1.83 24.30
C MET A 199 2.33 -1.15 24.17
N GLU A 200 2.36 0.17 24.05
CA GLU A 200 1.17 0.93 23.70
C GLU A 200 0.73 0.54 22.30
N GLU A 201 -0.59 0.43 22.11
CA GLU A 201 -1.14 0.14 20.80
C GLU A 201 -0.82 1.31 19.85
N PRO A 202 -0.18 1.05 18.69
CA PRO A 202 0.16 2.12 17.76
C PRO A 202 -1.11 2.81 17.27
N ALA A 203 -1.09 4.13 17.29
CA ALA A 203 -2.19 4.94 16.79
C ALA A 203 -2.27 4.81 15.26
N LEU A 204 -3.17 3.95 14.78
CA LEU A 204 -3.45 3.88 13.36
C LEU A 204 -4.18 5.15 12.91
N MET A 205 -3.79 5.67 11.75
CA MET A 205 -4.46 6.85 11.18
C MET A 205 -5.96 6.62 11.03
N GLU A 206 -6.75 7.62 11.39
CA GLU A 206 -8.20 7.62 11.18
C GLU A 206 -8.56 7.28 9.73
N GLU A 207 -9.67 6.56 9.57
CA GLU A 207 -10.26 6.33 8.26
C GLU A 207 -10.71 7.66 7.67
N ILE A 208 -10.50 7.82 6.36
CA ILE A 208 -11.06 9.00 5.69
C ILE A 208 -12.57 8.81 5.56
N ASP A 209 -13.31 9.91 5.69
CA ASP A 209 -14.68 9.95 5.23
C ASP A 209 -14.68 9.98 3.69
N LEU A 210 -14.71 8.79 3.08
CA LEU A 210 -14.72 8.65 1.63
C LEU A 210 -15.97 9.27 1.01
N ARG A 211 -17.09 9.31 1.73
CA ARG A 211 -18.31 10.00 1.28
C ARG A 211 -18.06 11.50 1.15
N GLN A 212 -17.49 12.11 2.19
CA GLN A 212 -17.09 13.52 2.14
C GLN A 212 -16.09 13.77 1.01
N LYS A 213 -15.11 12.88 0.82
CA LYS A 213 -14.10 13.07 -0.22
C LYS A 213 -14.66 12.97 -1.64
N LEU A 214 -15.62 12.07 -1.87
CA LEU A 214 -16.36 12.02 -3.14
C LEU A 214 -17.24 13.27 -3.34
N ALA A 215 -17.84 13.80 -2.27
CA ALA A 215 -18.58 15.06 -2.33
C ALA A 215 -17.66 16.24 -2.69
N ASP A 216 -16.44 16.30 -2.16
CA ASP A 216 -15.44 17.31 -2.51
C ASP A 216 -15.05 17.22 -4.00
N ILE A 217 -14.83 16.00 -4.53
CA ILE A 217 -14.53 15.77 -5.95
C ILE A 217 -15.71 16.21 -6.83
N LYS A 218 -16.95 15.88 -6.44
CA LYS A 218 -18.16 16.37 -7.12
C LYS A 218 -18.21 17.90 -7.12
N ASN A 219 -17.98 18.54 -5.98
CA ASN A 219 -17.96 20.00 -5.89
C ASN A 219 -16.88 20.61 -6.78
N TYR A 220 -15.68 20.03 -6.82
CA TYR A 220 -14.62 20.43 -7.74
C TYR A 220 -15.07 20.35 -9.21
N ILE A 221 -15.70 19.25 -9.64
CA ILE A 221 -16.25 19.11 -11.00
C ILE A 221 -17.26 20.22 -11.30
N LEU A 222 -18.17 20.50 -10.38
CA LEU A 222 -19.24 21.48 -10.55
C LEU A 222 -18.77 22.93 -10.47
N THR A 223 -17.63 23.21 -9.86
CA THR A 223 -17.05 24.57 -9.76
C THR A 223 -15.97 24.85 -10.82
N THR A 224 -15.26 23.84 -11.31
CA THR A 224 -14.16 23.98 -12.30
C THR A 224 -14.63 24.41 -13.69
N GLN A 225 -14.06 25.46 -14.28
CA GLN A 225 -14.42 25.88 -15.65
C GLN A 225 -13.82 24.93 -16.70
N TRP A 226 -14.59 23.93 -17.11
CA TRP A 226 -14.13 22.93 -18.09
C TRP A 226 -14.14 23.46 -19.51
N LYS A 227 -13.01 23.29 -20.20
CA LYS A 227 -12.95 23.46 -21.65
C LYS A 227 -13.57 22.24 -22.33
N VAL A 228 -14.56 22.48 -23.18
CA VAL A 228 -15.18 21.47 -24.05
C VAL A 228 -14.81 21.74 -25.50
N GLY A 229 -14.46 20.69 -26.24
CA GLY A 229 -14.14 20.80 -27.66
C GLY A 229 -15.35 21.27 -28.46
N ASN A 230 -15.15 22.20 -29.39
CA ASN A 230 -16.15 22.60 -30.38
C ASN A 230 -15.78 21.95 -31.71
N TYR A 231 -16.74 21.28 -32.35
CA TYR A 231 -16.59 20.80 -33.72
C TYR A 231 -17.72 21.39 -34.56
N VAL A 232 -17.37 22.27 -35.50
CA VAL A 232 -18.21 22.90 -36.54
C VAL A 232 -19.71 22.62 -36.36
N PHE A 233 -20.39 23.52 -35.66
CA PHE A 233 -21.82 23.54 -35.25
C PHE A 233 -22.27 22.68 -34.05
N PHE A 234 -21.43 21.77 -33.53
CA PHE A 234 -21.70 21.01 -32.31
C PHE A 234 -20.75 21.43 -31.18
N GLN A 235 -21.33 21.87 -30.06
CA GLN A 235 -20.59 21.95 -28.80
C GLN A 235 -20.45 20.52 -28.25
N GLY A 236 -19.20 20.05 -28.11
CA GLY A 236 -18.92 18.81 -27.42
C GLY A 236 -19.34 18.86 -25.95
N GLY A 237 -19.27 17.71 -25.29
CA GLY A 237 -19.66 17.58 -23.89
C GLY A 237 -21.18 17.45 -23.68
N VAL A 238 -21.56 17.23 -22.43
CA VAL A 238 -22.93 16.96 -21.99
C VAL A 238 -23.35 17.96 -20.92
N ILE A 239 -24.62 18.35 -20.90
CA ILE A 239 -25.16 19.17 -19.81
C ILE A 239 -25.46 18.25 -18.63
N ASN A 240 -24.83 18.51 -17.49
CA ASN A 240 -25.09 17.85 -16.22
C ASN A 240 -25.16 18.93 -15.11
N GLU A 241 -26.25 18.93 -14.34
CA GLU A 241 -26.54 19.95 -13.32
C GLU A 241 -26.40 21.40 -13.82
N GLY A 242 -26.94 21.66 -15.01
CA GLY A 242 -26.92 23.00 -15.61
C GLY A 242 -25.55 23.43 -16.17
N LYS A 243 -24.53 22.57 -16.06
CA LYS A 243 -23.17 22.86 -16.54
C LYS A 243 -22.78 21.94 -17.69
N ARG A 244 -22.12 22.49 -18.72
CA ARG A 244 -21.58 21.70 -19.82
C ARG A 244 -20.22 21.11 -19.42
N LEU A 245 -20.16 19.78 -19.34
CA LEU A 245 -18.99 19.02 -18.91
C LEU A 245 -18.44 18.14 -20.05
N PRO A 246 -17.13 17.87 -20.09
CA PRO A 246 -16.58 16.79 -20.90
C PRO A 246 -17.23 15.45 -20.53
N HIS A 247 -17.51 14.58 -21.50
CA HIS A 247 -18.27 13.34 -21.28
C HIS A 247 -17.71 12.49 -20.14
N ARG A 248 -16.40 12.20 -20.13
CA ARG A 248 -15.77 11.37 -19.09
C ARG A 248 -15.72 12.03 -17.72
N VAL A 249 -15.68 13.37 -17.66
CA VAL A 249 -15.86 14.10 -16.39
C VAL A 249 -17.30 13.92 -15.89
N SER A 250 -18.27 13.99 -16.80
CA SER A 250 -19.68 13.73 -16.46
C SER A 250 -19.93 12.28 -16.07
N ASP A 251 -19.22 11.31 -16.65
CA ASP A 251 -19.34 9.89 -16.27
C ASP A 251 -18.90 9.69 -14.82
N ILE A 252 -17.76 10.26 -14.43
CA ILE A 252 -17.29 10.27 -13.03
C ILE A 252 -18.29 10.98 -12.10
N LEU A 253 -18.81 12.14 -12.50
CA LEU A 253 -19.85 12.84 -11.72
C LEU A 253 -21.09 11.97 -11.52
N ASN A 254 -21.51 11.22 -12.54
CA ASN A 254 -22.67 10.33 -12.45
C ASN A 254 -22.42 9.13 -11.53
N LEU A 255 -21.20 8.60 -11.48
CA LEU A 255 -20.82 7.56 -10.50
C LEU A 255 -21.01 8.06 -9.07
N ILE A 256 -20.50 9.27 -8.77
CA ILE A 256 -20.63 9.88 -7.44
C ILE A 256 -22.11 10.11 -7.08
N LYS A 257 -22.87 10.71 -8.00
CA LYS A 257 -24.31 10.99 -7.79
C LYS A 257 -25.12 9.72 -7.55
N LYS A 258 -24.79 8.64 -8.25
CA LYS A 258 -25.45 7.35 -8.04
C LYS A 258 -25.21 6.85 -6.61
N ALA A 259 -23.96 6.89 -6.15
CA ALA A 259 -23.62 6.49 -4.78
C ALA A 259 -24.28 7.37 -3.71
N GLU A 260 -24.38 8.69 -3.94
CA GLU A 260 -25.07 9.60 -3.00
C GLU A 260 -26.57 9.35 -2.89
N ALA A 261 -27.20 8.85 -3.97
CA ALA A 261 -28.65 8.59 -4.02
C ALA A 261 -29.02 7.20 -3.48
N GLU A 262 -28.05 6.30 -3.31
CA GLU A 262 -28.27 4.92 -2.89
C GLU A 262 -27.99 4.76 -1.38
N GLU A 263 -29.00 4.32 -0.64
CA GLU A 263 -28.84 4.03 0.79
C GLU A 263 -27.91 2.81 0.97
N GLY A 264 -26.87 2.97 1.78
CA GLY A 264 -25.86 1.92 1.99
C GLY A 264 -24.86 1.75 0.84
N ALA A 265 -24.70 2.77 -0.02
CA ALA A 265 -23.75 2.74 -1.13
C ALA A 265 -22.32 2.37 -0.70
N ASP A 266 -21.66 1.55 -1.52
CA ASP A 266 -20.25 1.25 -1.39
C ASP A 266 -19.41 2.36 -2.06
N PHE A 267 -18.98 3.32 -1.25
CA PHE A 267 -18.14 4.42 -1.72
C PHE A 267 -16.75 3.96 -2.19
N LYS A 268 -16.24 2.83 -1.69
CA LYS A 268 -14.98 2.25 -2.16
C LYS A 268 -15.15 1.69 -3.57
N ALA A 269 -16.22 0.94 -3.84
CA ALA A 269 -16.55 0.49 -5.17
C ALA A 269 -16.76 1.67 -6.14
N THR A 270 -17.37 2.76 -5.66
CA THR A 270 -17.55 3.99 -6.44
C THR A 270 -16.22 4.60 -6.85
N TYR A 271 -15.28 4.75 -5.91
CA TYR A 271 -13.95 5.27 -6.22
C TYR A 271 -13.17 4.36 -7.19
N THR A 272 -13.30 3.03 -7.04
CA THR A 272 -12.72 2.07 -8.00
C THR A 272 -13.27 2.27 -9.41
N ALA A 273 -14.58 2.45 -9.57
CA ALA A 273 -15.18 2.74 -10.87
C ALA A 273 -14.70 4.08 -11.46
N MET A 274 -14.38 5.06 -10.63
CA MET A 274 -13.77 6.32 -11.07
C MET A 274 -12.36 6.10 -11.63
N ILE A 275 -11.55 5.25 -11.00
CA ILE A 275 -10.22 4.87 -11.50
C ILE A 275 -10.33 4.22 -12.89
N GLU A 276 -11.28 3.31 -13.08
CA GLU A 276 -11.54 2.66 -14.37
C GLU A 276 -11.90 3.68 -15.46
N CYS A 277 -12.80 4.62 -15.13
CA CYS A 277 -13.20 5.68 -16.05
C CYS A 277 -12.02 6.60 -16.41
N ALA A 278 -11.19 6.95 -15.43
CA ALA A 278 -10.00 7.77 -15.62
C ALA A 278 -8.95 7.05 -16.49
N GLN A 279 -8.69 5.77 -16.22
CA GLN A 279 -7.80 4.95 -17.04
C GLN A 279 -8.29 4.90 -18.50
N GLU A 280 -9.58 4.61 -18.72
CA GLU A 280 -10.13 4.56 -20.08
C GLU A 280 -10.00 5.91 -20.80
N ALA A 281 -10.16 7.03 -20.08
CA ALA A 281 -10.00 8.37 -20.63
C ALA A 281 -8.54 8.72 -20.98
N LEU A 282 -7.58 8.14 -20.26
CA LEU A 282 -6.14 8.30 -20.51
C LEU A 282 -5.69 7.44 -21.69
N ASP A 283 -6.10 6.18 -21.73
CA ASP A 283 -5.75 5.19 -22.77
C ASP A 283 -6.42 5.51 -24.12
N LYS A 284 -7.66 6.02 -24.09
CA LYS A 284 -8.47 6.30 -25.28
C LYS A 284 -8.96 7.75 -25.29
N PRO A 285 -8.06 8.72 -25.51
CA PRO A 285 -8.44 10.13 -25.52
C PRO A 285 -9.47 10.44 -26.61
N ARG A 286 -10.54 11.14 -26.23
CA ARG A 286 -11.50 11.70 -27.20
C ARG A 286 -10.98 13.01 -27.80
N THR A 287 -11.46 13.33 -29.00
CA THR A 287 -11.21 14.62 -29.67
C THR A 287 -11.67 15.77 -28.77
N GLY A 288 -10.79 16.76 -28.56
CA GLY A 288 -11.07 17.89 -27.67
C GLY A 288 -10.64 17.69 -26.21
N ARG A 289 -9.87 16.65 -25.88
CA ARG A 289 -9.16 16.54 -24.59
C ARG A 289 -8.24 17.74 -24.41
N THR A 290 -8.25 18.32 -23.22
CA THR A 290 -7.37 19.44 -22.83
C THR A 290 -6.41 19.01 -21.72
N THR A 291 -5.41 19.84 -21.45
CA THR A 291 -4.49 19.64 -20.32
C THR A 291 -5.25 19.50 -19.00
N GLY A 292 -6.23 20.37 -18.73
CA GLY A 292 -7.03 20.31 -17.50
C GLY A 292 -7.84 19.02 -17.34
N THR A 293 -8.46 18.51 -18.40
CA THR A 293 -9.15 17.22 -18.33
C THR A 293 -8.18 16.05 -18.18
N THR A 294 -6.99 16.14 -18.79
CA THR A 294 -5.96 15.10 -18.67
C THR A 294 -5.45 15.04 -17.23
N GLN A 295 -5.14 16.19 -16.64
CA GLN A 295 -4.69 16.29 -15.26
C GLN A 295 -5.74 15.73 -14.30
N PHE A 296 -7.02 16.07 -14.49
CA PHE A 296 -8.09 15.51 -13.66
C PHE A 296 -8.13 13.97 -13.68
N TYR A 297 -7.99 13.34 -14.86
CA TYR A 297 -7.92 11.88 -14.93
C TYR A 297 -6.64 11.32 -14.30
N GLN A 298 -5.51 12.00 -14.47
CA GLN A 298 -4.25 11.64 -13.81
C GLN A 298 -4.38 11.70 -12.29
N ASP A 299 -5.01 12.74 -11.74
CA ASP A 299 -5.22 12.87 -10.30
C ASP A 299 -6.09 11.74 -9.72
N VAL A 300 -7.15 11.33 -10.42
CA VAL A 300 -7.96 10.16 -10.03
C VAL A 300 -7.13 8.89 -10.12
N TYR A 301 -6.51 8.67 -11.28
CA TYR A 301 -5.81 7.43 -11.62
C TYR A 301 -4.52 7.23 -10.80
N HIS A 302 -3.87 8.30 -10.33
CA HIS A 302 -2.70 8.24 -9.46
C HIS A 302 -3.05 8.50 -7.98
N HIS A 303 -4.33 8.60 -7.64
CA HIS A 303 -4.85 8.75 -6.28
C HIS A 303 -4.54 10.07 -5.58
N LEU A 304 -4.06 11.09 -6.30
CA LEU A 304 -3.71 12.39 -5.75
C LEU A 304 -4.93 13.09 -5.11
N MET A 305 -6.15 12.76 -5.55
CA MET A 305 -7.38 13.28 -4.95
C MET A 305 -7.64 12.81 -3.51
N LEU A 306 -6.93 11.77 -3.05
CA LEU A 306 -7.02 11.29 -1.67
C LEU A 306 -6.14 12.09 -0.71
N GLN A 307 -5.33 13.02 -1.22
CA GLN A 307 -4.57 13.95 -0.39
C GLN A 307 -5.52 14.91 0.33
N ASN A 308 -5.14 15.30 1.55
CA ASN A 308 -5.93 16.23 2.36
C ASN A 308 -5.97 17.63 1.73
N ASP A 309 -4.89 18.04 1.05
CA ASP A 309 -4.71 19.36 0.42
C ASP A 309 -5.13 19.41 -1.06
N TRP A 310 -5.67 18.33 -1.63
CA TRP A 310 -6.24 18.38 -2.99
C TRP A 310 -7.55 19.19 -3.02
N PRO A 311 -7.78 20.10 -4.00
CA PRO A 311 -7.03 20.32 -5.25
C PRO A 311 -5.92 21.40 -5.19
N LEU A 312 -5.66 21.99 -4.01
CA LEU A 312 -4.91 23.24 -3.83
C LEU A 312 -3.43 23.19 -4.24
N ARG A 313 -2.85 22.02 -4.53
CA ARG A 313 -1.48 21.92 -5.08
C ARG A 313 -1.35 22.39 -6.53
N GLN A 314 -2.43 22.46 -7.30
CA GLN A 314 -2.33 22.75 -8.74
C GLN A 314 -2.00 24.22 -9.06
N ASP A 315 -2.25 25.16 -8.15
CA ASP A 315 -1.95 26.57 -8.36
C ASP A 315 -0.47 26.93 -8.08
N LEU A 316 0.26 26.07 -7.35
CA LEU A 316 1.67 26.33 -7.00
C LEU A 316 2.63 25.96 -8.14
N ASP A 317 2.44 24.84 -8.83
CA ASP A 317 3.32 24.42 -9.95
C ASP A 317 3.09 25.24 -11.24
N ALA A 318 1.89 25.80 -11.43
CA ALA A 318 1.62 26.74 -12.53
C ALA A 318 2.35 28.09 -12.35
N SER A 319 2.68 28.47 -11.11
CA SER A 319 3.40 29.72 -10.82
C SER A 319 4.91 29.62 -11.01
N VAL A 320 5.48 28.40 -10.92
CA VAL A 320 6.92 28.15 -11.12
C VAL A 320 7.31 28.06 -12.60
N SER A 321 6.35 27.72 -13.48
CA SER A 321 6.58 27.61 -14.93
C SER A 321 6.42 28.92 -15.72
N LEU A 322 5.96 30.00 -15.08
CA LEU A 322 5.90 31.36 -15.67
C LEU A 322 7.10 32.24 -15.26
N GLY A 323 8.09 31.67 -14.57
CA GLY A 323 9.28 32.35 -14.11
C GLY A 323 10.58 31.80 -14.73
N ARG A 324 10.68 31.70 -16.06
CA ARG A 324 11.96 31.67 -16.78
C ARG A 324 11.86 32.36 -18.14
#